data_AF-A0A939QQU4-F1
#
_entry.id   AF-A0A939QQU4-F1
#
_cell.length_a   1.000
_cell.length_b   1.000
_cell.length_c   1.000
_cell.angle_alpha   90.00
_cell.angle_beta   90.00
_cell.angle_gamma   90.00
#
_symmetry.space_group_name_H-M   'P 1'
#
loop_
_entity.id
_entity.type
_entity.pdbx_description
1 polymer ?
#
loop_
_entity_poly.entity_id
_entity_poly.type
_entity_poly.pdbx_seq_one_letter_code
_entity_poly.pdbx_strand_id
1 'polypeptide(L)'
;MTETRRQRRMALAFERRGLTGKWGTWQRFDVPPGAVGGNGWTREVTEAWRNDLYVVLVRPFVDDNGANVTHLSIRTFSNLEPPWRDLQRIKNELCGSELTGVQVMPPTSELVDGADLYHMWVFATPLPFSIGRGRTS
;
A
#
# COMPACT_ATOMS: atom_id res chain seq x y z
N MET A 1 -17.44 1.86 -21.28
CA MET A 1 -18.63 2.33 -20.54
C MET A 1 -18.17 3.46 -19.61
N THR A 2 -18.61 4.69 -19.84
CA THR A 2 -18.15 5.85 -19.05
C THR A 2 -19.02 5.98 -17.80
N GLU A 3 -18.40 5.90 -16.62
CA GLU A 3 -19.08 6.00 -15.34
C GLU A 3 -19.70 7.40 -15.15
N THR A 4 -20.95 7.47 -14.72
CA THR A 4 -21.67 8.74 -14.54
C THR A 4 -21.22 9.47 -13.27
N ARG A 5 -21.28 10.81 -13.25
CA ARG A 5 -20.96 11.63 -12.06
C ARG A 5 -21.71 11.19 -10.79
N ARG A 6 -22.95 10.68 -10.95
CA ARG A 6 -23.76 10.15 -9.86
C ARG A 6 -23.18 8.86 -9.28
N GLN A 7 -22.75 7.92 -10.13
CA GLN A 7 -22.10 6.68 -9.72
C GLN A 7 -20.81 6.97 -8.95
N ARG A 8 -19.95 7.88 -9.45
CA ARG A 8 -18.73 8.30 -8.74
C ARG A 8 -19.01 8.87 -7.35
N ARG A 9 -20.03 9.73 -7.21
CA ARG A 9 -20.43 10.27 -5.88
C ARG A 9 -20.94 9.18 -4.94
N MET A 10 -21.66 8.19 -5.46
CA MET A 10 -22.16 7.08 -4.65
C MET A 10 -21.03 6.15 -4.20
N ALA A 11 -20.06 5.85 -5.08
CA ALA A 11 -18.86 5.08 -4.75
C ALA A 11 -18.04 5.79 -3.65
N LEU A 12 -17.75 7.08 -3.83
CA LEU A 12 -17.07 7.90 -2.82
C LEU A 12 -17.79 7.89 -1.46
N ALA A 13 -19.11 8.03 -1.45
CA ALA A 13 -19.90 8.01 -0.22
C ALA A 13 -19.97 6.63 0.44
N PHE A 14 -19.89 5.55 -0.35
CA PHE A 14 -19.79 4.18 0.16
C PHE A 14 -18.42 3.96 0.81
N GLU A 15 -17.33 4.26 0.10
CA GLU A 15 -15.97 4.11 0.63
C GLU A 15 -15.75 4.95 1.90
N ARG A 16 -16.21 6.20 1.93
CA ARG A 16 -16.14 7.04 3.15
C ARG A 16 -16.80 6.41 4.37
N ARG A 17 -17.90 5.67 4.18
CA ARG A 17 -18.56 4.92 5.25
C ARG A 17 -17.79 3.65 5.63
N GLY A 18 -17.05 3.07 4.67
CA GLY A 18 -16.17 1.90 4.85
C GLY A 18 -14.87 2.19 5.60
N LEU A 19 -14.38 3.44 5.62
CA LEU A 19 -13.19 3.91 6.38
C LEU A 19 -13.37 3.90 7.92
N THR A 20 -14.22 3.00 8.40
CA THR A 20 -14.47 2.69 9.82
C THR A 20 -13.65 1.49 10.29
N GLY A 21 -12.81 0.92 9.42
CA GLY A 21 -12.00 -0.27 9.68
C GLY A 21 -12.71 -1.59 9.34
N LYS A 22 -13.83 -1.54 8.61
CA LYS A 22 -14.57 -2.72 8.15
C LYS A 22 -14.46 -2.82 6.62
N TRP A 23 -13.53 -3.61 6.12
CA TRP A 23 -13.25 -3.74 4.67
C TRP A 23 -13.36 -5.17 4.11
N GLY A 24 -13.91 -6.09 4.89
CA GLY A 24 -14.11 -7.47 4.45
C GLY A 24 -12.83 -8.31 4.40
N THR A 25 -12.91 -9.44 3.68
CA THR A 25 -11.81 -10.40 3.53
C THR A 25 -10.94 -10.04 2.33
N TRP A 26 -9.63 -10.30 2.45
CA TRP A 26 -8.72 -10.15 1.34
C TRP A 26 -8.91 -11.22 0.27
N GLN A 27 -8.81 -10.80 -0.98
CA GLN A 27 -8.61 -11.65 -2.14
C GLN A 27 -7.21 -11.39 -2.70
N ARG A 28 -6.40 -12.44 -2.79
CA ARG A 28 -5.05 -12.40 -3.37
C ARG A 28 -5.09 -12.84 -4.82
N PHE A 29 -4.32 -12.15 -5.65
CA PHE A 29 -4.07 -12.47 -7.05
C PHE A 29 -2.56 -12.46 -7.27
N ASP A 30 -2.03 -13.53 -7.84
CA ASP A 30 -0.65 -13.52 -8.31
C ASP A 30 -0.56 -12.72 -9.61
N VAL A 31 0.47 -11.90 -9.71
CA VAL A 31 0.71 -11.00 -10.84
C VAL A 31 1.88 -11.58 -11.64
N PRO A 32 1.65 -12.01 -12.89
CA PRO A 32 2.75 -12.43 -13.75
C PRO A 32 3.74 -11.28 -13.98
N PRO A 33 5.05 -11.56 -14.10
CA PRO A 33 6.04 -10.53 -14.39
C PRO A 33 5.65 -9.69 -15.60
N GLY A 34 5.66 -8.36 -15.45
CA GLY A 34 5.29 -7.41 -16.51
C GLY A 34 3.79 -7.28 -16.80
N ALA A 35 2.89 -7.94 -16.04
CA ALA A 35 1.45 -7.81 -16.24
C ALA A 35 0.87 -6.48 -15.74
N VAL A 36 1.54 -5.82 -14.80
CA VAL A 36 1.13 -4.51 -14.24
C VAL A 36 2.00 -3.39 -14.84
N GLY A 37 1.47 -2.72 -15.86
CA GLY A 37 1.96 -1.43 -16.36
C GLY A 37 3.33 -1.44 -17.08
N GLY A 38 3.72 -0.26 -17.56
CA GLY A 38 4.87 0.01 -18.43
C GLY A 38 6.25 -0.07 -17.77
N ASN A 39 7.10 0.95 -17.92
CA ASN A 39 8.47 1.01 -17.37
C ASN A 39 8.46 1.23 -15.83
N GLY A 40 9.53 0.82 -15.15
CA GLY A 40 9.77 1.13 -13.72
C GLY A 40 9.34 0.03 -12.75
N TRP A 41 9.09 0.42 -11.48
CA TRP A 41 8.87 -0.50 -10.35
C TRP A 41 7.63 -1.39 -10.50
N THR A 42 6.64 -1.01 -11.31
CA THR A 42 5.41 -1.78 -11.46
C THR A 42 5.62 -3.14 -12.12
N ARG A 43 6.71 -3.33 -12.87
CA ARG A 43 7.10 -4.63 -13.47
C ARG A 43 7.51 -5.68 -12.45
N GLU A 44 7.93 -5.22 -11.28
CA GLU A 44 8.42 -6.05 -10.19
C GLU A 44 7.31 -6.39 -9.17
N VAL A 45 6.08 -5.95 -9.44
CA VAL A 45 4.91 -6.37 -8.65
C VAL A 45 4.65 -7.85 -8.90
N THR A 46 4.59 -8.63 -7.83
CA THR A 46 4.35 -10.07 -7.89
C THR A 46 2.96 -10.45 -7.40
N GLU A 47 2.30 -9.59 -6.62
CA GLU A 47 0.97 -9.87 -6.07
C GLU A 47 0.09 -8.62 -6.05
N ALA A 48 -1.22 -8.83 -6.17
CA ALA A 48 -2.25 -7.84 -5.91
C ALA A 48 -3.23 -8.38 -4.89
N TRP A 49 -3.49 -7.59 -3.86
CA TRP A 49 -4.45 -7.89 -2.81
C TRP A 49 -5.60 -6.88 -2.90
N ARG A 50 -6.84 -7.36 -2.86
CA ARG A 50 -7.99 -6.46 -2.84
C ARG A 50 -9.03 -6.89 -1.82
N ASN A 51 -9.81 -5.93 -1.36
CA ASN A 51 -11.02 -6.18 -0.60
C ASN A 51 -12.10 -5.17 -1.02
N ASP A 52 -13.12 -4.94 -0.19
CA ASP A 52 -14.24 -4.06 -0.52
C ASP A 52 -13.85 -2.57 -0.62
N LEU A 53 -12.67 -2.20 -0.14
CA LEU A 53 -12.22 -0.81 -0.01
C LEU A 53 -10.84 -0.55 -0.61
N TYR A 54 -9.90 -1.50 -0.47
CA TYR A 54 -8.50 -1.31 -0.80
C TYR A 54 -8.06 -2.22 -1.94
N VAL A 55 -7.14 -1.68 -2.73
CA VAL A 55 -6.26 -2.43 -3.63
C VAL A 55 -4.83 -2.16 -3.18
N VAL A 56 -4.06 -3.23 -2.98
CA VAL A 56 -2.67 -3.21 -2.57
C VAL A 56 -1.85 -3.99 -3.59
N LEU A 57 -0.89 -3.33 -4.24
CA LEU A 57 0.12 -4.01 -5.05
C LEU A 57 1.32 -4.31 -4.16
N VAL A 58 1.87 -5.52 -4.30
CA VAL A 58 3.00 -6.01 -3.50
C VAL A 58 4.18 -6.23 -4.43
N ARG A 59 5.27 -5.53 -4.13
CA ARG A 59 6.58 -5.66 -4.77
C ARG A 59 7.60 -6.10 -3.71
N PRO A 60 7.99 -7.38 -3.68
CA PRO A 60 9.13 -7.81 -2.88
C PRO A 60 10.42 -7.30 -3.52
N PHE A 61 11.38 -6.87 -2.70
CA PHE A 61 12.74 -6.58 -3.15
C PHE A 61 13.75 -6.88 -2.04
N VAL A 62 15.01 -7.00 -2.44
CA VAL A 62 16.15 -7.17 -1.53
C VAL A 62 16.95 -5.89 -1.54
N ASP A 63 17.25 -5.32 -0.38
CA ASP A 63 18.06 -4.11 -0.27
C ASP A 63 19.56 -4.39 -0.53
N ASP A 64 20.36 -3.33 -0.57
CA ASP A 64 21.80 -3.43 -0.85
C ASP A 64 22.58 -4.25 0.21
N ASN A 65 21.98 -4.47 1.39
CA ASN A 65 22.56 -5.28 2.46
C ASN A 65 22.05 -6.73 2.45
N GLY A 66 21.27 -7.13 1.44
CA GLY A 66 20.69 -8.46 1.35
C GLY A 66 19.44 -8.67 2.21
N ALA A 67 18.89 -7.61 2.82
CA ALA A 67 17.70 -7.72 3.65
C ALA A 67 16.41 -7.67 2.81
N ASN A 68 15.44 -8.51 3.16
CA ASN A 68 14.13 -8.50 2.52
C ASN A 68 13.33 -7.26 2.92
N VAL A 69 12.77 -6.59 1.92
CA VAL A 69 11.88 -5.46 2.08
C VAL A 69 10.67 -5.64 1.16
N THR A 70 9.49 -5.33 1.67
CA THR A 70 8.25 -5.38 0.90
C THR A 70 7.77 -3.97 0.62
N HIS A 71 7.66 -3.61 -0.65
CA HIS A 71 7.01 -2.38 -1.07
C HIS A 71 5.52 -2.64 -1.31
N LEU A 72 4.68 -1.91 -0.57
CA LEU A 72 3.23 -1.86 -0.73
C LEU A 72 2.84 -0.56 -1.42
N SER A 73 2.02 -0.67 -2.47
CA SER A 73 1.33 0.47 -3.07
C SER A 73 -0.17 0.35 -2.81
N ILE A 74 -0.71 1.28 -2.01
CA ILE A 74 -2.05 1.19 -1.43
C ILE A 74 -2.93 2.28 -2.02
N ARG A 75 -4.15 1.92 -2.42
CA ARG A 75 -5.19 2.88 -2.81
C ARG A 75 -6.59 2.37 -2.49
N THR A 76 -7.53 3.29 -2.43
CA THR A 76 -8.95 2.99 -2.60
C THR A 76 -9.34 3.09 -4.08
N PHE A 77 -10.55 2.66 -4.45
CA PHE A 77 -10.99 2.76 -5.84
C PHE A 77 -11.16 4.23 -6.24
N SER A 78 -11.67 5.08 -5.35
CA SER A 78 -11.86 6.51 -5.62
C SER A 78 -10.73 7.42 -5.15
N ASN A 79 -9.54 6.88 -4.82
CA ASN A 79 -8.37 7.63 -4.35
C ASN A 79 -8.62 8.46 -3.07
N LEU A 80 -9.48 7.99 -2.19
CA LEU A 80 -9.55 8.50 -0.82
C LEU A 80 -8.30 8.11 -0.03
N GLU A 81 -7.86 9.04 0.82
CA GLU A 81 -6.79 8.83 1.79
C GLU A 81 -7.17 7.74 2.81
N PRO A 82 -6.40 6.66 2.91
CA PRO A 82 -6.58 5.66 3.96
C PRO A 82 -6.22 6.25 5.34
N PRO A 83 -7.05 6.12 6.38
CA PRO A 83 -6.68 6.57 7.72
C PRO A 83 -5.54 5.71 8.27
N TRP A 84 -4.73 6.27 9.17
CA TRP A 84 -3.54 5.61 9.73
C TRP A 84 -3.82 4.20 10.28
N ARG A 85 -4.92 4.04 11.03
CA ARG A 85 -5.33 2.73 11.58
C ARG A 85 -5.45 1.66 10.48
N ASP A 86 -5.96 2.07 9.34
CA ASP A 86 -6.23 1.17 8.22
C ASP A 86 -4.89 0.79 7.55
N LEU A 87 -3.98 1.76 7.36
CA LEU A 87 -2.61 1.50 6.90
C LEU A 87 -1.84 0.55 7.83
N GLN A 88 -1.92 0.77 9.16
CA GLN A 88 -1.28 -0.09 10.16
C GLN A 88 -1.82 -1.53 10.08
N ARG A 89 -3.14 -1.68 9.96
CA ARG A 89 -3.76 -3.00 9.87
C ARG A 89 -3.47 -3.69 8.53
N ILE A 90 -3.44 -2.97 7.40
CA ILE A 90 -3.00 -3.51 6.11
C ILE A 90 -1.58 -4.09 6.23
N LYS A 91 -0.63 -3.32 6.78
CA LYS A 91 0.73 -3.81 7.04
C LYS A 91 0.74 -5.05 7.92
N ASN A 92 -0.03 -5.04 9.01
CA ASN A 92 -0.09 -6.18 9.93
C ASN A 92 -0.62 -7.45 9.24
N GLU A 93 -1.68 -7.33 8.45
CA GLU A 93 -2.34 -8.47 7.80
C GLU A 93 -1.53 -9.02 6.63
N LEU A 94 -0.83 -8.17 5.85
CA LEU A 94 -0.08 -8.60 4.67
C LEU A 94 1.38 -8.94 4.95
N CYS A 95 2.01 -8.29 5.94
CA CYS A 95 3.44 -8.43 6.21
C CYS A 95 3.76 -8.96 7.62
N GLY A 96 2.82 -8.92 8.55
CA GLY A 96 3.01 -9.31 9.95
C GLY A 96 3.02 -8.12 10.90
N SER A 97 2.56 -8.33 12.15
CA SER A 97 2.33 -7.26 13.13
C SER A 97 3.61 -6.58 13.61
N GLU A 98 4.68 -7.35 13.79
CA GLU A 98 5.93 -6.89 14.42
C GLU A 98 6.89 -6.18 13.45
N LEU A 99 6.61 -6.21 12.15
CA LEU A 99 7.48 -5.56 11.16
C LEU A 99 7.26 -4.04 11.13
N THR A 100 8.33 -3.29 10.89
CA THR A 100 8.26 -1.83 10.78
C THR A 100 7.92 -1.42 9.35
N GLY A 101 6.85 -0.64 9.19
CA GLY A 101 6.45 -0.01 7.92
C GLY A 101 6.81 1.47 7.92
N VAL A 102 7.38 1.95 6.81
CA VAL A 102 7.68 3.37 6.56
C VAL A 102 6.89 3.85 5.36
N GLN A 103 6.02 4.82 5.55
CA GLN A 103 5.39 5.53 4.44
C GLN A 103 6.35 6.60 3.92
N VAL A 104 6.60 6.62 2.61
CA VAL A 104 7.60 7.49 1.99
C VAL A 104 6.89 8.61 1.23
N MET A 105 7.34 9.85 1.48
CA MET A 105 7.08 10.99 0.61
C MET A 105 8.26 11.08 -0.37
N PRO A 106 8.09 10.69 -1.64
CA PRO A 106 9.22 10.59 -2.56
C PRO A 106 9.72 11.98 -2.98
N PRO A 107 10.98 12.08 -3.43
CA PRO A 107 11.48 13.27 -4.12
C PRO A 107 10.56 13.65 -5.30
N THR A 108 10.43 14.95 -5.57
CA THR A 108 9.59 15.45 -6.66
C THR A 108 9.93 14.83 -8.02
N SER A 109 11.21 14.51 -8.26
CA SER A 109 11.69 13.85 -9.49
C SER A 109 11.21 12.42 -9.67
N GLU A 110 10.74 11.77 -8.60
CA GLU A 110 10.23 10.40 -8.61
C GLU A 110 8.68 10.35 -8.65
N LEU A 111 8.02 11.50 -8.59
CA LEU A 111 6.57 11.57 -8.74
C LEU A 111 6.16 11.20 -10.16
N VAL A 112 5.25 10.23 -10.26
CA VAL A 112 4.60 9.86 -11.52
C VAL A 112 3.21 10.46 -11.52
N ASP A 113 2.91 11.30 -12.51
CA ASP A 113 1.58 11.88 -12.68
C ASP A 113 0.54 10.78 -12.96
N GLY A 114 -0.56 10.76 -12.19
CA GLY A 114 -1.77 10.01 -12.56
C GLY A 114 -2.27 8.93 -11.59
N ALA A 115 -1.64 8.72 -10.44
CA ALA A 115 -2.21 7.84 -9.41
C ALA A 115 -1.84 8.30 -7.99
N ASP A 116 -2.84 8.66 -7.19
CA ASP A 116 -2.70 8.92 -5.75
C ASP A 116 -2.51 7.60 -5.01
N LEU A 117 -1.29 7.06 -5.08
CA LEU A 117 -0.88 5.84 -4.42
C LEU A 117 -0.15 6.18 -3.12
N TYR A 118 -0.46 5.45 -2.06
CA TYR A 118 0.29 5.53 -0.80
C TYR A 118 1.34 4.44 -0.80
N HIS A 119 2.61 4.83 -0.76
CA HIS A 119 3.72 3.90 -0.82
C HIS A 119 4.27 3.63 0.57
N MET A 120 4.33 2.36 0.96
CA MET A 120 4.88 1.89 2.23
C MET A 120 5.93 0.81 2.02
N TRP A 121 7.08 0.95 2.69
CA TRP A 121 8.13 -0.06 2.72
C TRP A 121 8.11 -0.77 4.06
N VAL A 122 8.01 -2.08 4.05
CA VAL A 122 7.97 -2.93 5.23
C VAL A 122 9.25 -3.73 5.32
N PHE A 123 10.00 -3.52 6.39
CA PHE A 123 11.34 -4.07 6.56
C PHE A 123 11.29 -5.34 7.40
N ALA A 124 11.93 -6.41 6.91
CA ALA A 124 12.09 -7.64 7.68
C ALA A 124 13.11 -7.49 8.83
N THR A 125 14.00 -6.51 8.74
CA THR A 125 14.99 -6.19 9.76
C THR A 125 14.61 -4.91 10.52
N PRO A 126 14.99 -4.76 11.80
CA PRO A 126 14.76 -3.53 12.54
C PRO A 126 15.46 -2.34 11.91
N LEU A 127 14.76 -1.22 11.85
CA LEU A 127 15.35 0.06 11.45
C LEU A 127 16.31 0.57 12.54
N PRO A 128 17.29 1.43 12.17
CA PRO A 128 18.17 2.07 13.15
C PRO A 128 17.42 3.04 14.10
N PHE A 129 16.15 3.32 13.84
CA PHE A 129 15.25 4.12 14.66
C PHE A 129 13.94 3.39 14.94
N SER A 130 13.31 3.67 16.08
CA SER A 130 12.00 3.13 16.46
C SER A 130 11.30 4.08 17.43
N ILE A 131 9.97 4.11 17.39
CA ILE A 131 9.13 4.93 18.29
C ILE A 131 9.34 4.53 19.76
N GLY A 132 9.57 3.24 20.04
CA GLY A 132 9.75 2.73 21.40
C GLY A 132 11.17 2.87 21.96
N ARG A 133 12.16 3.23 21.13
CA ARG A 133 13.56 3.29 21.57
C ARG A 133 13.87 4.66 22.19
N GLY A 134 13.52 4.80 23.47
CA GLY A 134 13.99 5.91 24.31
C GLY A 134 15.46 5.72 24.68
N ARG A 135 16.23 6.81 24.69
CA ARG A 135 17.65 6.87 25.10
C ARG A 135 17.88 6.08 26.40
N THR A 136 18.51 4.92 26.32
CA THR A 136 19.30 4.40 27.44
C THR A 136 20.55 5.25 27.52
N SER A 137 20.48 6.34 28.27
CA SER A 137 21.64 6.92 28.96
C SER A 137 21.88 6.14 30.24
#